data_AF-A0A7X0BU99-F1
#
_entry.id   AF-A0A7X0BU99-F1
#
_cell.length_a   1.000
_cell.length_b   1.000
_cell.length_c   1.000
_cell.angle_alpha   90.00
_cell.angle_beta   90.00
_cell.angle_gamma   90.00
#
_symmetry.space_group_name_H-M   'P 1'
#
loop_
_entity.id
_entity.type
_entity.pdbx_description
1 polymer ?
#
loop_
_entity_poly.entity_id
_entity_poly.type
_entity_poly.pdbx_seq_one_letter_code
_entity_poly.pdbx_strand_id
1 'polypeptide(L)'
;MATLTREDLLEKLENIEFYDEVKADLDFYLSHYILTKDLPSIQKLLAAGANPNPENDLDDYILYLLHEYQVEKSTRGTLILEITEMLLKYGANPNRVTTNNLRAYDYSVTQHKCAEFSQLLK
;
A
#
# COMPACT_ATOMS: atom_id res chain seq x y z
N MET A 1 9.14 4.02 19.37
CA MET A 1 10.24 4.34 18.45
C MET A 1 10.15 5.82 18.08
N ALA A 2 11.26 6.53 17.92
CA ALA A 2 11.21 7.89 17.39
C ALA A 2 11.04 7.80 15.86
N THR A 3 9.99 8.42 15.32
CA THR A 3 9.73 8.42 13.88
C THR A 3 10.75 9.30 13.18
N LEU A 4 11.46 8.75 12.19
CA LEU A 4 12.34 9.52 11.31
C LEU A 4 11.51 10.53 10.52
N THR A 5 12.12 11.66 10.18
CA THR A 5 11.54 12.55 9.17
C THR A 5 11.54 11.83 7.81
N ARG A 6 10.74 12.34 6.87
CA ARG A 6 10.71 11.80 5.51
C ARG A 6 12.10 11.87 4.88
N GLU A 7 12.76 13.01 4.97
CA GLU A 7 14.08 13.25 4.40
C GLU A 7 15.13 12.29 4.99
N ASP A 8 15.18 12.17 6.32
CA ASP A 8 16.12 11.27 7.00
C ASP A 8 15.87 9.80 6.60
N LEU A 9 14.61 9.39 6.50
CA LEU A 9 14.26 8.05 6.05
C LEU A 9 14.74 7.80 4.62
N LEU A 10 14.45 8.72 3.69
CA LEU A 10 14.81 8.54 2.28
C LEU A 10 16.33 8.49 2.07
N GLU A 11 17.11 9.25 2.86
CA GLU A 11 18.57 9.17 2.86
C GLU A 11 19.06 7.81 3.39
N LYS A 12 18.49 7.34 4.50
CA LYS A 12 18.85 6.03 5.05
C LYS A 12 18.50 4.87 4.13
N LEU A 13 17.38 4.96 3.39
CA LEU A 13 16.99 3.93 2.41
C LEU A 13 18.00 3.75 1.27
N GLU A 14 18.76 4.79 0.91
CA GLU A 14 19.80 4.70 -0.13
C GLU A 14 21.01 3.87 0.31
N ASN A 15 21.20 3.74 1.62
CA ASN A 15 22.30 3.02 2.25
C ASN A 15 21.76 1.98 3.25
N ILE A 16 20.63 1.35 2.92
CA ILE A 16 19.85 0.56 3.88
C ILE A 16 20.67 -0.56 4.52
N GLU A 17 21.68 -1.10 3.81
CA GLU A 17 22.54 -2.17 4.32
C GLU A 17 23.20 -1.84 5.68
N PHE A 18 23.41 -0.55 5.99
CA PHE A 18 24.03 -0.07 7.24
C PHE A 18 23.03 0.26 8.36
N TYR A 19 21.72 0.23 8.09
CA TYR A 19 20.67 0.65 9.02
C TYR A 19 19.70 -0.49 9.32
N ASP A 20 20.15 -1.45 10.12
CA ASP A 20 19.33 -2.61 10.52
C ASP A 20 18.08 -2.19 11.29
N GLU A 21 18.13 -1.06 12.02
CA GLU A 21 16.95 -0.50 12.67
C GLU A 21 15.91 0.00 11.67
N VAL A 22 16.32 0.51 10.50
CA VAL A 22 15.38 0.92 9.46
C VAL A 22 14.81 -0.29 8.73
N LYS A 23 15.63 -1.31 8.47
CA LYS A 23 15.16 -2.58 7.86
C LYS A 23 14.06 -3.22 8.69
N ALA A 24 14.21 -3.23 10.01
CA ALA A 24 13.25 -3.82 10.93
C ALA A 24 11.87 -3.13 10.90
N ASP A 25 11.81 -1.86 10.48
CA ASP A 25 10.60 -1.03 10.54
C ASP A 25 10.08 -0.60 9.16
N LEU A 26 10.57 -1.20 8.07
CA LEU A 26 10.13 -0.90 6.70
C LEU A 26 8.62 -0.98 6.53
N ASP A 27 8.00 -2.01 7.10
CA ASP A 27 6.55 -2.26 7.00
C ASP A 27 5.75 -1.18 7.72
N PHE A 28 6.25 -0.72 8.87
CA PHE A 28 5.67 0.38 9.64
C PHE A 28 5.70 1.69 8.84
N TYR A 29 6.84 2.01 8.21
CA TYR A 29 6.93 3.18 7.35
C TYR A 29 6.02 3.04 6.12
N LEU A 30 5.98 1.86 5.50
CA LEU A 30 5.13 1.60 4.34
C LEU A 30 3.66 1.87 4.66
N SER A 31 3.15 1.36 5.78
CA SER A 31 1.80 1.67 6.29
C SER A 31 1.56 3.18 6.37
N HIS A 32 2.47 3.93 7.00
CA HIS A 32 2.32 5.38 7.15
C HIS A 32 2.24 6.11 5.80
N TYR A 33 3.10 5.76 4.84
CA TYR A 33 3.12 6.44 3.54
C TYR A 33 1.98 6.01 2.61
N ILE A 34 1.42 4.80 2.78
CA ILE A 34 0.17 4.41 2.12
C ILE A 34 -1.00 5.28 2.62
N LEU A 35 -1.11 5.52 3.93
CA LEU A 35 -2.16 6.38 4.50
C LEU A 35 -2.08 7.82 3.97
N THR A 36 -0.87 8.38 3.89
CA THR A 36 -0.65 9.74 3.37
C THR A 36 -0.62 9.82 1.84
N LYS A 37 -0.55 8.66 1.18
CA LYS A 37 -0.47 8.46 -0.28
C LYS A 37 0.77 9.12 -0.90
N ASP A 38 1.92 9.01 -0.22
CA ASP A 38 3.21 9.50 -0.73
C ASP A 38 3.86 8.44 -1.63
N LEU A 39 3.52 8.49 -2.92
CA LEU A 39 3.95 7.52 -3.92
C LEU A 39 5.50 7.36 -4.00
N PRO A 40 6.32 8.44 -4.04
CA PRO A 40 7.77 8.30 -4.02
C PRO A 40 8.32 7.52 -2.80
N SER A 41 7.77 7.78 -1.61
CA SER A 41 8.22 7.11 -0.38
C SER A 41 7.81 5.64 -0.38
N ILE A 42 6.58 5.33 -0.80
CA ILE A 42 6.09 3.96 -0.99
C ILE A 42 7.01 3.20 -1.95
N GLN A 43 7.37 3.79 -3.09
CA GLN A 43 8.24 3.16 -4.07
C GLN A 43 9.61 2.80 -3.49
N LYS A 44 10.24 3.72 -2.76
CA LYS A 44 11.56 3.50 -2.15
C LYS A 44 11.49 2.42 -1.05
N LEU A 45 10.42 2.40 -0.25
CA LEU A 45 10.22 1.39 0.80
C LEU A 45 10.01 -0.01 0.21
N LEU A 46 9.17 -0.14 -0.82
CA LEU A 46 8.97 -1.41 -1.51
C LEU A 46 10.26 -1.90 -2.19
N ALA A 47 11.02 -1.00 -2.82
CA ALA A 47 12.32 -1.32 -3.41
C ALA A 47 13.35 -1.78 -2.37
N ALA A 48 13.22 -1.30 -1.13
CA ALA A 48 14.05 -1.69 0.01
C ALA A 48 13.60 -3.01 0.67
N GLY A 49 12.51 -3.62 0.20
CA GLY A 49 12.01 -4.91 0.70
C GLY A 49 10.90 -4.82 1.73
N ALA A 50 10.25 -3.65 1.90
CA ALA A 50 9.05 -3.55 2.72
C ALA A 50 7.99 -4.55 2.25
N ASN A 51 7.34 -5.24 3.18
CA ASN A 51 6.32 -6.24 2.89
C ASN A 51 5.00 -5.55 2.48
N PRO A 52 4.52 -5.75 1.24
CA PRO A 52 3.25 -5.19 0.79
C PRO A 52 2.03 -5.96 1.32
N ASN A 53 2.23 -7.05 2.09
CA ASN A 53 1.19 -7.88 2.68
C ASN A 53 1.30 -7.81 4.22
N PRO A 54 0.75 -6.76 4.86
CA PRO A 54 0.84 -6.61 6.32
C PRO A 54 0.22 -7.81 7.03
N GLU A 55 0.82 -8.23 8.15
CA GLU A 55 0.42 -9.45 8.87
C GLU A 55 -1.03 -9.44 9.36
N ASN A 56 -1.55 -8.26 9.68
CA ASN A 56 -2.93 -8.09 10.10
C ASN A 56 -3.85 -7.92 8.88
N ASP A 57 -4.85 -8.78 8.74
CA ASP A 57 -5.81 -8.74 7.63
C ASP A 57 -6.70 -7.48 7.63
N LEU A 58 -6.85 -6.82 8.78
CA LEU A 58 -7.53 -5.51 8.86
C LEU A 58 -6.72 -4.39 8.21
N ASP A 59 -5.42 -4.60 8.03
CA ASP A 59 -4.50 -3.62 7.45
C ASP A 59 -4.24 -3.91 5.96
N ASP A 60 -5.06 -4.74 5.29
CA ASP A 60 -4.89 -5.02 3.86
C ASP A 60 -4.89 -3.73 3.02
N TYR A 61 -3.72 -3.39 2.47
CA TYR A 61 -3.53 -2.15 1.74
C TYR A 61 -4.38 -2.05 0.48
N ILE A 62 -4.61 -3.16 -0.23
CA ILE A 62 -5.41 -3.15 -1.46
C ILE A 62 -6.87 -2.84 -1.12
N LEU A 63 -7.41 -3.51 -0.11
CA LEU A 63 -8.78 -3.27 0.35
C LEU A 63 -8.95 -1.86 0.92
N TYR A 64 -7.98 -1.39 1.71
CA TYR A 64 -7.96 0.00 2.18
C TYR A 64 -8.00 0.99 1.02
N LEU A 65 -7.11 0.84 0.03
CA LEU A 65 -7.04 1.73 -1.14
C LEU A 65 -8.32 1.67 -1.99
N LEU A 66 -8.99 0.52 -2.07
CA LEU A 66 -10.29 0.42 -2.75
C LEU A 66 -11.35 1.27 -2.06
N HIS A 67 -11.41 1.24 -0.73
CA HIS A 67 -12.35 2.06 0.04
C HIS A 67 -12.02 3.55 -0.08
N GLU A 68 -10.74 3.92 0.01
CA GLU A 68 -10.29 5.28 -0.21
C GLU A 68 -10.60 5.77 -1.63
N TYR A 69 -10.42 4.91 -2.64
CA TYR A 69 -10.74 5.25 -4.02
C TYR A 69 -12.23 5.62 -4.16
N GLN A 70 -13.12 4.93 -3.46
CA GLN A 70 -14.55 5.24 -3.49
C GLN A 70 -14.88 6.63 -2.93
N VAL A 71 -14.21 7.03 -1.85
CA VAL A 71 -14.43 8.32 -1.20
C VAL A 71 -13.73 9.45 -1.96
N GLU A 72 -12.51 9.21 -2.44
CA GLU A 72 -11.61 10.22 -3.00
C GLU A 72 -11.47 10.14 -4.53
N LYS A 73 -12.35 9.40 -5.22
CA LYS A 73 -12.25 9.12 -6.67
C LYS A 73 -11.92 10.37 -7.49
N SER A 74 -12.65 11.45 -7.25
CA SER A 74 -12.56 12.69 -8.03
C SER A 74 -11.32 13.54 -7.72
N THR A 75 -10.70 13.37 -6.56
CA THR A 75 -9.58 14.22 -6.09
C THR A 75 -8.26 13.49 -6.12
N ARG A 76 -8.24 12.20 -5.77
CA ARG A 76 -7.01 11.39 -5.61
C ARG A 76 -7.10 10.01 -6.27
N GLY A 77 -8.17 9.74 -7.04
CA GLY A 77 -8.38 8.42 -7.66
C GLY A 77 -7.20 7.92 -8.48
N THR A 78 -6.60 8.76 -9.33
CA THR A 78 -5.42 8.38 -10.14
C THR A 78 -4.25 7.96 -9.26
N LEU A 79 -3.92 8.75 -8.23
CA LEU A 79 -2.84 8.44 -7.29
C LEU A 79 -3.10 7.12 -6.54
N ILE A 80 -4.34 6.87 -6.15
CA ILE A 80 -4.72 5.63 -5.45
C ILE A 80 -4.55 4.40 -6.38
N LEU A 81 -4.92 4.54 -7.66
CA LEU A 81 -4.69 3.48 -8.65
C LEU A 81 -3.19 3.23 -8.87
N GLU A 82 -2.38 4.28 -8.97
CA GLU A 82 -0.92 4.18 -9.11
C GLU A 82 -0.27 3.49 -7.91
N ILE A 83 -0.68 3.83 -6.68
CA ILE A 83 -0.20 3.15 -5.47
C ILE A 83 -0.61 1.68 -5.49
N THR A 84 -1.85 1.38 -5.87
CA THR A 84 -2.34 0.00 -5.91
C THR A 84 -1.58 -0.83 -6.95
N GLU A 85 -1.36 -0.29 -8.15
CA GLU A 85 -0.56 -0.93 -9.20
C GLU A 85 0.88 -1.17 -8.74
N MET A 86 1.46 -0.20 -8.03
CA MET A 86 2.79 -0.34 -7.45
C MET A 86 2.85 -1.46 -6.41
N LEU A 87 1.90 -1.53 -5.48
CA LEU A 87 1.84 -2.61 -4.49
C LEU A 87 1.74 -3.99 -5.16
N LEU A 88 0.87 -4.13 -6.17
CA LEU A 88 0.74 -5.38 -6.94
C LEU A 88 2.05 -5.76 -7.64
N LYS A 89 2.74 -4.79 -8.26
CA LYS A 89 4.04 -4.99 -8.91
C LYS A 89 5.10 -5.52 -7.94
N TYR A 90 5.05 -5.12 -6.67
CA TYR A 90 5.97 -5.57 -5.62
C TYR A 90 5.47 -6.80 -4.84
N GLY A 91 4.39 -7.45 -5.28
CA GLY A 91 3.94 -8.73 -4.74
C GLY A 91 2.84 -8.64 -3.67
N ALA A 92 2.10 -7.54 -3.60
CA ALA A 92 0.85 -7.51 -2.85
C ALA A 92 -0.11 -8.59 -3.39
N ASN A 93 -0.75 -9.33 -2.50
CA ASN A 93 -1.64 -10.43 -2.83
C ASN A 93 -3.09 -9.93 -2.98
N PRO A 94 -3.63 -9.80 -4.20
CA PRO A 94 -5.00 -9.32 -4.42
C PRO A 94 -6.07 -10.33 -3.99
N ASN A 95 -5.69 -11.57 -3.65
CA ASN A 95 -6.59 -12.63 -3.25
C ASN A 95 -6.70 -12.81 -1.74
N ARG A 96 -6.14 -11.89 -0.93
CA ARG A 96 -6.44 -11.85 0.50
C ARG A 96 -7.94 -11.65 0.70
N VAL A 97 -8.49 -12.40 1.64
CA VAL A 97 -9.93 -12.40 1.94
C VAL A 97 -10.17 -11.78 3.29
N THR A 98 -11.24 -11.01 3.40
CA THR A 98 -11.75 -10.53 4.69
C THR A 98 -12.35 -11.68 5.50
N THR A 99 -12.79 -11.39 6.71
CA THR A 99 -13.57 -12.32 7.55
C THR A 99 -14.87 -12.79 6.89
N ASN A 100 -15.39 -12.07 5.90
CA ASN A 100 -16.56 -12.46 5.10
C ASN A 100 -16.20 -13.32 3.87
N ASN A 101 -14.94 -13.76 3.74
CA ASN A 101 -14.42 -14.51 2.60
C ASN A 101 -14.57 -13.75 1.26
N LEU A 102 -14.43 -12.43 1.29
CA LEU A 102 -14.48 -11.56 0.12
C LEU A 102 -13.09 -10.94 -0.13
N ARG A 103 -12.66 -10.94 -1.38
CA ARG A 103 -11.43 -10.26 -1.83
C ARG A 103 -11.74 -8.81 -2.19
N ALA A 104 -10.72 -7.97 -2.29
CA ALA A 104 -10.88 -6.62 -2.82
C ALA A 104 -11.56 -6.60 -4.21
N TYR A 105 -11.29 -7.59 -5.07
CA TYR A 105 -12.00 -7.75 -6.34
C TYR A 105 -13.52 -7.86 -6.15
N ASP A 106 -13.97 -8.70 -5.21
CA ASP A 106 -15.38 -8.97 -4.98
C ASP A 106 -16.11 -7.70 -4.49
N TYR A 107 -15.47 -6.90 -3.63
CA TYR A 107 -15.98 -5.58 -3.22
C TYR A 107 -16.04 -4.59 -4.39
N SER A 108 -15.00 -4.56 -5.24
CA SER A 108 -14.90 -3.62 -6.36
C SER A 108 -16.01 -3.82 -7.39
N VAL A 109 -16.45 -5.06 -7.63
CA VAL A 109 -17.53 -5.36 -8.59
C VAL A 109 -18.92 -5.27 -7.97
N THR A 110 -19.10 -5.69 -6.71
CA THR A 110 -20.44 -5.79 -6.11
C THR A 110 -20.86 -4.51 -5.38
N GLN A 111 -20.06 -4.07 -4.41
CA GLN A 111 -20.43 -3.00 -3.48
C GLN A 111 -20.09 -1.62 -4.04
N HIS A 112 -18.92 -1.51 -4.68
CA HIS A 112 -18.40 -0.23 -5.15
C HIS A 112 -18.63 0.02 -6.64
N LYS A 113 -18.84 -1.04 -7.45
CA LYS A 113 -19.01 -0.96 -8.91
C LYS A 113 -17.92 -0.11 -9.57
N CYS A 114 -16.68 -0.29 -9.13
CA CYS A 114 -15.53 0.46 -9.60
C CYS A 114 -14.79 -0.32 -10.68
N ALA A 115 -15.05 0.02 -11.94
CA ALA A 115 -14.50 -0.69 -13.10
C ALA A 115 -12.97 -0.58 -13.17
N GLU A 116 -12.41 0.60 -12.86
CA GLU A 116 -10.98 0.85 -12.93
C GLU A 116 -10.21 -0.03 -11.93
N PHE A 117 -10.68 -0.09 -10.69
CA PHE A 117 -10.06 -0.90 -9.64
C PHE A 117 -10.29 -2.39 -9.88
N SER A 118 -11.49 -2.79 -10.34
CA SER A 118 -11.78 -4.19 -10.71
C SER A 118 -10.86 -4.69 -11.82
N GLN A 119 -10.57 -3.82 -12.80
CA GLN A 119 -9.67 -4.12 -13.91
C GLN A 119 -8.21 -4.30 -13.47
N LEU A 120 -7.81 -3.63 -12.39
CA LEU A 120 -6.48 -3.75 -11.81
C LEU A 120 -6.30 -5.05 -11.01
N LEU A 121 -7.38 -5.57 -10.43
CA LEU A 121 -7.37 -6.75 -9.54
C LEU A 121 -7.73 -8.07 -10.23
N LYS A 122 -8.09 -8.04 -11.51
CA LYS A 122 -8.45 -9.24 -12.28
C LYS A 122 -7.24 -10.11 -12.63
#